data_AF-W5TIK3-F1
#
_entry.id   AF-W5TIK3-F1
#
_cell.length_a   1.000
_cell.length_b   1.000
_cell.length_c   1.000
_cell.angle_alpha   90.00
_cell.angle_beta   90.00
_cell.angle_gamma   90.00
#
_symmetry.space_group_name_H-M   'P 1'
#
loop_
_entity.id
_entity.type
_entity.pdbx_description
1 polymer ?
#
loop_
_entity_poly.entity_id
_entity_poly.type
_entity_poly.pdbx_seq_one_letter_code
_entity_poly.pdbx_strand_id
1 'polypeptide(L)'
;MLESTDYEDACPIATIALEVANNDELMRKAAAAAFESWLEVLEERFTTAGMTSERAREVAVEIFCLIEGAVLLSRTTRSALPLHTAGRAATNAVAAGLAAGRYDRSGRGGDGN
;
A
#
# COMPACT_ATOMS: atom_id res chain seq x y z
N MET A 1 -2.15 18.23 -5.36
CA MET A 1 -1.29 17.31 -6.15
C MET A 1 -2.03 16.91 -7.42
N LEU A 2 -3.10 16.12 -7.40
CA LEU A 2 -3.84 15.80 -8.65
C LEU A 2 -4.51 17.01 -9.32
N GLU A 3 -5.21 17.86 -8.56
CA GLU A 3 -5.87 19.06 -9.11
C GLU A 3 -4.88 20.05 -9.73
N SER A 4 -3.65 20.10 -9.18
CA SER A 4 -2.58 20.98 -9.66
C SER A 4 -1.90 20.47 -10.93
N THR A 5 -2.11 19.21 -11.32
CA THR A 5 -1.59 18.60 -12.55
C THR A 5 -2.69 18.27 -13.55
N ASP A 6 -3.88 18.86 -13.42
CA ASP A 6 -5.10 18.47 -14.18
C ASP A 6 -5.33 16.95 -14.21
N TYR A 7 -5.04 16.29 -13.08
CA TYR A 7 -5.13 14.84 -12.91
C TYR A 7 -4.22 14.03 -13.84
N GLU A 8 -3.14 14.60 -14.38
CA GLU A 8 -2.17 13.90 -15.23
C GLU A 8 -1.27 12.92 -14.46
N ASP A 9 -0.99 13.18 -13.18
CA ASP A 9 -0.20 12.28 -12.34
C ASP A 9 -0.95 10.95 -12.11
N ALA A 10 -0.30 9.84 -12.44
CA ALA A 10 -0.74 8.47 -12.20
C ALA A 10 0.43 7.61 -11.77
N CYS A 11 0.15 6.37 -11.32
CA CYS A 11 1.19 5.36 -11.18
C CYS A 11 1.76 5.04 -12.57
N PRO A 12 3.05 5.34 -12.83
CA PRO A 12 3.63 5.17 -14.16
C PRO A 12 3.75 3.69 -14.57
N ILE A 13 3.67 2.77 -13.60
CA ILE A 13 3.82 1.33 -13.81
C ILE A 13 2.46 0.65 -13.98
N ALA A 14 1.39 1.15 -13.36
CA ALA A 14 0.09 0.48 -13.32
C ALA A 14 -0.50 0.21 -14.71
N THR A 15 -0.48 1.19 -15.61
CA THR A 15 -1.03 1.02 -16.97
C THR A 15 -0.25 -0.04 -17.75
N ILE A 16 1.08 0.06 -17.76
CA ILE A 16 1.95 -0.89 -18.47
C ILE A 16 1.78 -2.29 -17.87
N ALA A 17 1.78 -2.41 -16.55
CA ALA A 17 1.61 -3.67 -15.85
C ALA A 17 0.30 -4.37 -16.23
N LEU A 18 -0.81 -3.64 -16.31
CA LEU A 18 -2.11 -4.19 -16.72
C LEU A 18 -2.11 -4.64 -18.19
N GLU A 19 -1.46 -3.87 -19.07
CA GLU A 19 -1.40 -4.19 -20.49
C GLU A 19 -0.53 -5.42 -20.79
N VAL A 20 0.61 -5.56 -20.10
CA VAL A 20 1.61 -6.60 -20.38
C VAL A 20 1.39 -7.91 -19.62
N ALA A 21 0.53 -7.91 -18.59
CA ALA A 21 0.40 -9.00 -17.63
C ALA A 21 0.18 -10.40 -18.24
N ASN A 22 -0.48 -10.49 -19.40
CA ASN A 22 -0.83 -11.75 -20.06
C ASN A 22 -0.12 -11.99 -21.39
N ASN A 23 0.74 -11.07 -21.86
CA ASN A 23 1.28 -11.12 -23.22
C ASN A 23 2.80 -10.85 -23.32
N ASP A 24 3.43 -10.30 -22.28
CA ASP A 24 4.87 -10.07 -22.25
C ASP A 24 5.45 -10.42 -20.87
N GLU A 25 6.07 -11.59 -20.78
CA GLU A 25 6.63 -12.12 -19.54
C GLU A 25 7.82 -11.30 -19.01
N LEU A 26 8.61 -10.69 -19.90
CA LEU A 26 9.75 -9.86 -19.51
C LEU A 26 9.25 -8.58 -18.85
N MET A 27 8.30 -7.89 -19.47
CA MET A 27 7.71 -6.67 -18.94
C MET A 27 6.87 -6.94 -17.69
N ARG A 28 6.13 -8.05 -17.64
CA ARG A 28 5.40 -8.49 -16.44
C ARG A 28 6.35 -8.65 -15.24
N LYS A 29 7.49 -9.32 -15.43
CA LYS A 29 8.50 -9.48 -14.36
C LYS A 29 9.11 -8.15 -13.93
N ALA A 30 9.40 -7.26 -14.87
CA ALA A 30 9.92 -5.93 -14.55
C ALA A 30 8.92 -5.11 -13.73
N ALA A 31 7.65 -5.09 -14.12
CA ALA A 31 6.58 -4.44 -13.36
C ALA A 31 6.40 -5.05 -11.96
N ALA A 32 6.42 -6.39 -11.86
CA ALA A 32 6.34 -7.09 -10.58
C ALA A 32 7.50 -6.73 -9.64
N ALA A 33 8.73 -6.69 -10.17
CA ALA A 33 9.91 -6.31 -9.39
C ALA A 33 9.82 -4.86 -8.87
N ALA A 34 9.28 -3.95 -9.69
CA ALA A 34 9.08 -2.57 -9.27
C ALA A 34 8.04 -2.45 -8.15
N PHE A 35 6.88 -3.10 -8.29
CA PHE A 35 5.88 -3.13 -7.22
C PHE A 35 6.41 -3.78 -5.94
N GLU A 36 7.16 -4.88 -6.07
CA GLU A 36 7.77 -5.55 -4.92
C GLU A 36 8.71 -4.61 -4.17
N SER A 37 9.58 -3.87 -4.88
CA SER A 37 10.50 -2.91 -4.26
C SER A 37 9.78 -1.82 -3.45
N TRP A 38 8.59 -1.41 -3.88
CA TRP A 38 7.79 -0.42 -3.15
C TRP A 38 7.09 -1.01 -1.93
N LEU A 39 6.61 -2.26 -2.06
CA LEU A 39 6.00 -2.98 -0.94
C LEU A 39 7.01 -3.30 0.15
N GLU A 40 8.25 -3.66 -0.21
CA GLU A 40 9.36 -3.88 0.74
C GLU A 40 9.65 -2.62 1.57
N VAL A 41 9.68 -1.44 0.94
CA VAL A 41 9.88 -0.15 1.65
C VAL A 41 8.77 0.10 2.68
N LEU A 42 7.52 -0.18 2.31
CA LEU A 42 6.39 -0.02 3.23
C LEU A 42 6.46 -1.04 4.38
N GLU A 43 6.76 -2.30 4.08
CA GLU A 43 6.90 -3.38 5.05
C GLU A 43 8.02 -3.07 6.07
N GLU A 44 9.20 -2.65 5.61
CA GLU A 44 10.31 -2.27 6.48
C GLU A 44 9.90 -1.11 7.41
N ARG A 45 9.20 -0.13 6.86
CA ARG A 45 8.72 1.03 7.62
C ARG A 45 7.73 0.63 8.71
N PHE A 46 6.78 -0.25 8.42
CA PHE A 46 5.79 -0.70 9.40
C PHE A 46 6.38 -1.66 10.43
N THR A 47 7.30 -2.53 10.02
CA THR A 47 8.05 -3.40 10.93
C THR A 47 8.85 -2.56 11.93
N THR A 48 9.57 -1.54 11.44
CA THR A 48 10.32 -0.58 12.29
C THR A 48 9.39 0.17 13.26
N ALA A 49 8.16 0.45 12.85
CA ALA A 49 7.15 1.08 13.70
C ALA A 49 6.54 0.12 14.76
N GLY A 50 6.83 -1.18 14.68
CA GLY A 50 6.49 -2.18 15.69
C GLY A 50 5.36 -3.15 15.30
N MET A 51 5.06 -3.28 14.00
CA MET A 51 4.26 -4.41 13.48
C MET A 51 5.12 -5.69 13.37
N THR A 52 4.46 -6.86 13.33
CA THR A 52 5.10 -8.08 12.86
C THR A 52 5.34 -8.00 11.35
N SER A 53 6.35 -8.69 10.82
CA SER A 53 6.64 -8.69 9.38
C SER A 53 5.44 -9.13 8.53
N GLU A 54 4.74 -10.18 8.96
CA GLU A 54 3.52 -10.66 8.28
C GLU A 54 2.45 -9.57 8.19
N ARG A 55 2.13 -8.89 9.32
CA ARG A 55 1.13 -7.83 9.31
C ARG A 55 1.61 -6.59 8.56
N ALA A 56 2.90 -6.27 8.65
CA ALA A 56 3.51 -5.17 7.91
C ALA A 56 3.36 -5.37 6.40
N ARG A 57 3.61 -6.60 5.91
CA ARG A 57 3.43 -6.96 4.50
C ARG A 57 1.98 -6.84 4.06
N GLU A 58 1.04 -7.34 4.85
CA GLU A 58 -0.39 -7.21 4.55
C GLU A 58 -0.82 -5.74 4.45
N VAL A 59 -0.44 -4.91 5.43
CA VAL A 59 -0.78 -3.48 5.43
C VAL A 59 -0.12 -2.73 4.28
N ALA A 60 1.11 -3.10 3.88
CA ALA A 60 1.75 -2.54 2.68
C ALA A 60 0.91 -2.79 1.42
N VAL A 61 0.43 -4.02 1.23
CA VAL A 61 -0.44 -4.39 0.11
C VAL A 61 -1.79 -3.67 0.20
N GLU A 62 -2.42 -3.63 1.38
CA GLU A 62 -3.69 -2.91 1.61
C GLU A 62 -3.57 -1.44 1.16
N ILE A 63 -2.52 -0.74 1.59
CA ILE A 63 -2.29 0.67 1.26
C ILE A 63 -2.04 0.84 -0.23
N PHE A 64 -1.24 -0.04 -0.84
CA PHE A 64 -0.96 0.04 -2.26
C PHE A 64 -2.25 -0.09 -3.09
N CYS A 65 -3.09 -1.08 -2.77
CA CYS A 65 -4.40 -1.27 -3.39
C CYS A 65 -5.33 -0.05 -3.20
N LEU A 66 -5.35 0.54 -2.00
CA LEU A 66 -6.14 1.74 -1.72
C LEU A 66 -5.70 2.94 -2.56
N ILE A 67 -4.39 3.14 -2.71
CA ILE A 67 -3.81 4.24 -3.50
C ILE A 67 -4.15 4.04 -4.98
N GLU A 68 -3.88 2.87 -5.56
CA GLU A 68 -4.11 2.61 -6.99
C GLU A 68 -5.60 2.75 -7.35
N GLY A 69 -6.50 2.17 -6.54
CA GLY A 69 -7.94 2.32 -6.74
C GLY A 69 -8.40 3.79 -6.62
N ALA A 70 -7.83 4.53 -5.68
CA ALA A 70 -8.15 5.94 -5.52
C ALA A 70 -7.63 6.81 -6.65
N VAL A 71 -6.43 6.54 -7.18
CA VAL A 71 -5.89 7.23 -8.37
C VAL A 71 -6.80 6.98 -9.58
N LEU A 72 -7.17 5.72 -9.82
CA LEU A 72 -8.09 5.36 -10.89
C LEU A 72 -9.42 6.12 -10.79
N LEU A 73 -10.07 6.07 -9.63
CA LEU A 73 -11.35 6.74 -9.41
C LEU A 73 -11.22 8.26 -9.48
N SER A 74 -10.19 8.84 -8.87
CA SER A 74 -9.99 10.29 -8.82
C SER A 74 -9.80 10.88 -10.22
N ARG A 75 -9.04 10.20 -11.07
CA ARG A 75 -8.85 10.59 -12.48
C ARG A 75 -10.13 10.43 -13.29
N THR A 76 -10.80 9.30 -13.15
CA THR A 76 -12.02 8.98 -13.92
C THR A 76 -13.17 9.91 -13.58
N THR A 77 -13.30 10.28 -12.31
CA THR A 77 -14.39 11.13 -11.81
C THR A 77 -14.02 12.61 -11.67
N ARG A 78 -12.76 12.96 -11.96
CA ARG A 78 -12.17 14.30 -11.74
C ARG A 78 -12.48 14.84 -10.35
N SER A 79 -12.13 14.06 -9.33
CA SER A 79 -12.40 14.38 -7.93
C SER A 79 -11.25 13.95 -7.04
N ALA A 80 -10.86 14.77 -6.07
CA ALA A 80 -9.89 14.37 -5.05
C ALA A 80 -10.50 13.49 -3.94
N LEU A 81 -11.83 13.35 -3.90
CA LEU A 81 -12.54 12.63 -2.83
C LEU A 81 -12.11 11.16 -2.67
N PRO A 82 -11.87 10.36 -3.73
CA PRO A 82 -11.39 8.99 -3.58
C PRO A 82 -10.01 8.93 -2.91
N LEU A 83 -9.07 9.82 -3.27
CA LEU A 83 -7.76 9.91 -2.60
C LEU A 83 -7.91 10.23 -1.11
N HIS A 84 -8.73 11.21 -0.74
CA HIS A 84 -8.96 11.52 0.67
C HIS A 84 -9.59 10.34 1.42
N THR A 85 -10.46 9.59 0.77
CA THR A 85 -11.10 8.42 1.36
C THR A 85 -10.11 7.27 1.56
N ALA A 86 -9.28 6.99 0.55
CA ALA A 86 -8.19 6.04 0.67
C ALA A 86 -7.17 6.44 1.75
N GLY A 87 -6.83 7.73 1.86
CA GLY A 87 -5.94 8.22 2.92
C GLY A 87 -6.47 7.95 4.34
N ARG A 88 -7.78 8.15 4.56
CA ARG A 88 -8.41 7.79 5.85
C ARG A 88 -8.38 6.27 6.09
N ALA A 89 -8.72 5.48 5.08
CA ALA A 89 -8.69 4.01 5.18
C ALA A 89 -7.27 3.48 5.47
N ALA A 90 -6.26 4.00 4.77
CA ALA A 90 -4.85 3.68 4.98
C ALA A 90 -4.40 4.02 6.41
N THR A 91 -4.80 5.19 6.92
CA THR A 91 -4.51 5.59 8.31
C THR A 91 -5.10 4.60 9.31
N ASN A 92 -6.34 4.15 9.09
CA ASN A 92 -6.99 3.16 9.95
C ASN A 92 -6.29 1.79 9.89
N ALA A 93 -5.89 1.34 8.70
CA ALA A 93 -5.16 0.09 8.52
C ALA A 93 -3.82 0.08 9.27
N VAL A 94 -3.04 1.18 9.17
CA VAL A 94 -1.79 1.34 9.91
C VAL A 94 -2.04 1.36 11.43
N ALA A 95 -3.03 2.13 11.89
CA ALA A 95 -3.36 2.21 13.30
C ALA A 95 -3.74 0.84 13.89
N ALA A 96 -4.55 0.06 13.16
CA ALA A 96 -4.95 -1.29 13.54
C ALA A 96 -3.75 -2.25 13.59
N GLY A 97 -2.88 -2.23 12.56
CA GLY A 97 -1.69 -3.07 12.53
C GLY A 97 -0.73 -2.79 13.70
N LEU A 98 -0.54 -1.52 14.06
CA LEU A 98 0.30 -1.14 15.19
C LEU A 98 -0.34 -1.51 16.54
N ALA A 99 -1.66 -1.47 16.66
CA ALA A 99 -2.36 -1.90 17.88
C ALA A 99 -2.20 -3.40 18.15
N ALA A 100 -2.33 -4.22 17.10
CA ALA A 100 -2.13 -5.68 17.20
C ALA A 100 -0.69 -6.03 17.62
N GLY A 101 0.32 -5.36 17.06
CA GLY A 101 1.73 -5.56 17.43
C GLY A 101 2.08 -5.16 18.87
N ARG A 102 1.33 -4.20 19.45
CA ARG A 102 1.47 -3.87 20.88
C ARG A 102 0.88 -4.96 21.79
N TYR A 103 -0.24 -5.58 21.38
CA TYR A 103 -0.90 -6.64 22.15
C TYR A 103 -0.06 -7.92 22.24
N ASP A 104 0.55 -8.37 21.13
CA ASP A 104 1.46 -9.55 21.12
C ASP A 104 2.67 -9.33 22.05
N ARG A 105 3.24 -8.12 22.06
CA ARG A 105 4.35 -7.78 22.97
C ARG A 105 3.97 -7.82 24.45
N SER A 106 2.76 -7.40 24.81
CA SER A 106 2.28 -7.47 26.20
C SER A 106 1.96 -8.90 26.65
N GLY A 107 1.51 -9.78 25.74
CA GLY A 107 1.17 -11.17 26.06
C GLY A 107 2.38 -12.05 26.35
N ARG A 108 3.52 -11.82 25.68
CA ARG A 108 4.77 -12.57 25.91
C ARG A 108 5.51 -12.23 27.21
N GLY A 109 5.11 -11.16 27.91
CA GLY A 109 5.77 -10.70 29.14
C GLY A 109 5.25 -11.33 30.45
N GLY A 110 4.25 -12.23 30.39
CA GLY A 110 3.54 -12.75 31.57
C GLY A 110 3.99 -14.12 32.09
N ASP A 111 4.76 -14.90 31.33
CA ASP A 111 5.10 -16.29 31.68
C ASP A 111 6.48 -16.38 32.38
N GLY A 112 6.57 -15.76 33.55
CA GLY A 112 7.78 -15.74 34.36
C GLY A 112 7.51 -15.62 35.85
N ASN A 113 6.89 -16.65 36.45
CA ASN A 113 7.02 -16.97 37.88
C ASN A 113 6.82 -18.46 38.13
#